data_AF-R9P8M6-F1
#
_entry.id   AF-R9P8M6-F1
#
_cell.length_a   1.000
_cell.length_b   1.000
_cell.length_c   1.000
_cell.angle_alpha   90.00
_cell.angle_beta   90.00
_cell.angle_gamma   90.00
#
_symmetry.space_group_name_H-M   'P 1'
#
loop_
_entity.id
_entity.type
_entity.pdbx_description
1 polymer ?
#
loop_
_entity_poly.entity_id
_entity_poly.type
_entity_poly.pdbx_seq_one_letter_code
_entity_poly.pdbx_strand_id
1 'polypeptide(L)'
;MRLLATMWSLMLIMKLLDKGVCTTQGDNRSGFPEYRLFPAQVHSQPRTYAAVVSPPKVVPSQDNARNVYRVGAGQAQDSSLEENTSPPKVDPITRPEHGATLPSDEDFSDALTNQPRLAHLRPQTDSLFGPRMPPWSAIPESWNGHRYLQFKVHQFPMEDGRAYGPYKVGVGHYTFQNKPYPLDIKFFRASYQFGPLQPTSFERYDWTGMDLTDNSIFRPDPELLRRVQQRIGGSLRFHGWMPEPVDTVAGTAMQGEYLWPPSHPHPYRFELQMSQRSRKLFLGGALTELTRRPESWPTAWTMILPATEGEAERRVLMTNVPPEAYTDLSRSNRRSDFWLFHEAVLDGRNSNLPRMALLGGMFLPKGASNILQHEGFIRPAVNHLLRYHVA
;
A
#
# COMPACT_ATOMS: atom_id res chain seq x y z
N MET A 1 10.81 -14.46 43.12
CA MET A 1 11.11 -14.24 41.68
C MET A 1 10.32 -13.10 41.00
N ARG A 2 9.70 -12.15 41.73
CA ARG A 2 9.06 -10.96 41.12
C ARG A 2 9.82 -9.64 41.31
N LEU A 3 10.97 -9.67 42.01
CA LEU A 3 11.79 -8.49 42.30
C LEU A 3 12.96 -8.27 41.33
N LEU A 4 13.28 -9.24 40.45
CA LEU A 4 14.39 -9.11 39.50
C LEU A 4 13.97 -8.48 38.16
N ALA A 5 12.67 -8.48 37.82
CA ALA A 5 12.17 -7.91 36.57
C ALA A 5 12.10 -6.36 36.60
N THR A 6 11.92 -5.76 37.77
CA THR A 6 11.84 -4.30 37.91
C THR A 6 13.21 -3.61 37.86
N MET A 7 14.28 -4.28 38.30
CA MET A 7 15.65 -3.72 38.22
C MET A 7 16.17 -3.60 36.78
N TRP A 8 15.80 -4.53 35.90
CA TRP A 8 16.22 -4.47 34.49
C TRP A 8 15.52 -3.34 33.72
N SER A 9 14.28 -3.02 34.08
CA SER A 9 13.53 -1.91 33.47
C SER A 9 14.09 -0.54 33.87
N LEU A 10 14.51 -0.39 35.14
CA LEU A 10 15.13 0.84 35.63
C LEU A 10 16.55 1.07 35.05
N MET A 11 17.34 0.03 34.84
CA MET A 11 18.65 0.16 34.19
C MET A 11 18.57 0.54 32.71
N LEU A 12 17.49 0.16 32.00
CA LEU A 12 17.29 0.53 30.60
C LEU A 12 16.92 2.02 30.45
N ILE A 13 16.12 2.56 31.38
CA ILE A 13 15.73 3.98 31.39
C ILE A 13 16.92 4.87 31.75
N MET A 14 17.77 4.46 32.69
CA MET A 14 18.99 5.22 33.06
C MET A 14 20.02 5.27 31.93
N LYS A 15 20.14 4.20 31.10
CA LYS A 15 21.04 4.21 29.93
C LYS A 15 20.53 5.06 28.74
N LEU A 16 19.23 5.37 28.69
CA LEU A 16 18.65 6.26 27.69
C LEU A 16 18.82 7.74 28.06
N LEU A 17 18.93 8.06 29.36
CA LEU A 17 19.16 9.43 29.82
C LEU A 17 20.64 9.83 29.81
N ASP A 18 21.56 8.88 29.78
CA ASP A 18 23.02 9.13 29.79
C ASP A 18 23.61 9.44 28.40
N LYS A 19 22.79 9.41 27.34
CA LYS A 19 23.21 9.74 25.97
C LYS A 19 22.47 10.97 25.44
N GLY A 20 23.01 12.14 25.78
CA GLY A 20 23.07 13.25 24.83
C GLY A 20 22.12 14.42 25.07
N VAL A 21 22.37 15.20 26.13
CA VAL A 21 22.06 16.64 26.13
C VAL A 21 23.37 17.37 25.82
N CYS A 22 23.65 17.57 24.53
CA CYS A 22 24.66 18.52 24.10
C CYS A 22 24.03 19.92 24.19
N THR A 23 24.38 20.68 25.22
CA THR A 23 24.08 22.10 25.35
C THR A 23 24.94 22.88 24.35
N THR A 24 24.33 23.42 23.30
CA THR A 24 24.90 24.55 22.55
C THR A 24 24.41 25.85 23.17
N GLN A 25 25.36 26.55 23.78
CA GLN A 25 25.20 27.84 24.43
C GLN A 25 25.47 28.96 23.42
N GLY A 26 24.56 29.94 23.38
CA GLY A 26 24.81 31.30 22.89
C GLY A 26 24.48 31.57 21.42
N ASP A 27 23.36 32.26 21.16
CA ASP A 27 23.52 33.69 20.88
C ASP A 27 22.20 34.48 21.04
N ASN A 28 22.36 35.67 21.59
CA ASN A 28 21.34 36.68 21.85
C ASN A 28 20.73 37.20 20.54
N ARG A 29 19.39 37.21 20.43
CA ARG A 29 18.65 38.33 19.81
C ARG A 29 17.17 38.30 20.16
N SER A 30 16.78 39.35 20.85
CA SER A 30 15.43 39.81 21.18
C SER A 30 14.50 39.94 19.97
N GLY A 31 13.26 39.46 20.11
CA GLY A 31 12.17 39.74 19.18
C GLY A 31 10.97 38.83 19.42
N PHE A 32 10.15 39.13 20.45
CA PHE A 32 8.84 38.50 20.61
C PHE A 32 7.85 39.12 19.62
N PRO A 33 7.14 38.33 18.80
CA PRO A 33 5.87 38.77 18.25
C PRO A 33 4.74 38.39 19.22
N GLU A 34 4.04 39.43 19.64
CA GLU A 34 2.77 39.40 20.36
C GLU A 34 1.69 38.74 19.48
N TYR A 35 1.20 37.56 19.87
CA TYR A 35 0.08 36.91 19.18
C TYR A 35 -1.24 37.39 19.79
N ARG A 36 -1.95 38.25 19.06
CA ARG A 36 -3.35 38.60 19.36
C ARG A 36 -4.25 37.40 19.10
N LEU A 37 -4.84 36.87 20.17
CA LEU A 37 -5.95 35.93 20.12
C LEU A 37 -7.23 36.71 19.72
N PHE A 38 -7.80 36.31 18.58
CA PHE A 38 -9.09 36.73 17.98
C PHE A 38 -9.14 38.10 17.25
N PRO A 39 -9.60 38.11 16.00
CA PRO A 39 -10.50 39.13 15.50
C PRO A 39 -11.96 38.66 15.53
N ALA A 40 -12.80 39.62 15.87
CA ALA A 40 -14.24 39.54 16.07
C ALA A 40 -15.02 38.98 14.87
N GLN A 41 -16.16 38.38 15.20
CA GLN A 41 -17.24 38.07 14.27
C GLN A 41 -17.64 39.30 13.45
N VAL A 42 -17.73 39.14 12.13
CA VAL A 42 -18.53 40.01 11.27
C VAL A 42 -19.41 39.14 10.39
N HIS A 43 -20.72 39.24 10.63
CA HIS A 43 -21.76 38.81 9.71
C HIS A 43 -21.70 39.64 8.43
N SER A 44 -21.65 38.99 7.26
CA SER A 44 -22.26 39.56 6.05
C SER A 44 -22.54 38.49 4.99
N GLN A 45 -23.77 38.59 4.48
CA GLN A 45 -24.53 37.83 3.50
C GLN A 45 -23.84 37.48 2.15
N PRO A 46 -24.45 36.56 1.36
CA PRO A 46 -23.87 36.06 0.11
C PRO A 46 -24.02 37.08 -1.02
N ARG A 47 -22.93 37.30 -1.78
CA ARG A 47 -22.97 38.00 -3.06
C ARG A 47 -22.53 37.07 -4.20
N THR A 48 -23.50 36.82 -5.06
CA THR A 48 -23.37 36.33 -6.43
C THR A 48 -22.44 37.24 -7.24
N TYR A 49 -21.47 36.67 -7.95
CA TYR A 49 -20.73 37.38 -8.99
C TYR A 49 -20.87 36.64 -10.32
N ALA A 50 -21.56 37.32 -11.24
CA ALA A 50 -21.56 37.02 -12.66
C ALA A 50 -20.20 37.38 -13.26
N ALA A 51 -19.74 36.55 -14.19
CA ALA A 51 -18.52 36.76 -14.96
C ALA A 51 -18.69 37.94 -15.91
N VAL A 52 -17.76 38.90 -15.85
CA VAL A 52 -17.55 39.90 -16.90
C VAL A 52 -16.12 39.77 -17.40
N VAL A 53 -16.01 39.19 -18.59
CA VAL A 53 -14.80 39.14 -19.41
C VAL A 53 -14.53 40.55 -19.92
N SER A 54 -13.29 41.02 -19.79
CA SER A 54 -12.80 42.22 -20.49
C SER A 54 -11.44 41.92 -21.14
N PRO A 55 -11.20 42.42 -22.36
CA PRO A 55 -10.15 41.93 -23.25
C PRO A 55 -8.77 42.56 -22.99
N PRO A 56 -7.68 41.97 -23.51
CA PRO A 56 -6.32 42.44 -23.29
C PRO A 56 -5.96 43.68 -24.12
N LYS A 57 -5.18 44.58 -23.50
CA LYS A 57 -4.49 45.70 -24.16
C LYS A 57 -3.28 45.19 -24.96
N VAL A 58 -3.26 45.53 -26.24
CA VAL A 58 -2.16 45.31 -27.19
C VAL A 58 -1.25 46.55 -27.20
N VAL A 59 0.07 46.33 -27.20
CA VAL A 59 1.13 47.30 -27.54
C VAL A 59 1.93 46.71 -28.71
N PRO A 60 2.31 47.50 -29.74
CA PRO A 60 2.71 46.97 -31.04
C PRO A 60 4.22 46.71 -31.14
N SER A 61 4.60 45.70 -31.91
CA SER A 61 5.90 45.62 -32.56
C SER A 61 5.71 45.22 -34.02
N GLN A 62 6.28 46.05 -34.89
CA GLN A 62 6.49 45.84 -36.32
C GLN A 62 7.34 44.57 -36.55
N ASP A 63 6.98 43.69 -37.48
CA ASP A 63 7.35 43.77 -38.90
C ASP A 63 7.10 42.45 -39.63
N ASN A 64 6.74 42.61 -40.90
CA ASN A 64 6.94 41.71 -42.05
C ASN A 64 6.10 40.43 -42.27
N ALA A 65 5.31 40.56 -43.35
CA ALA A 65 5.28 39.69 -44.53
C ALA A 65 4.01 38.84 -44.75
N ARG A 66 3.12 39.43 -45.55
CA ARG A 66 2.45 38.87 -46.75
C ARG A 66 2.12 37.37 -46.73
N ASN A 67 0.83 37.05 -46.68
CA ASN A 67 0.18 36.43 -47.83
C ASN A 67 -1.34 36.62 -47.80
N VAL A 68 -1.86 36.84 -49.01
CA VAL A 68 -3.23 37.22 -49.37
C VAL A 68 -3.99 35.96 -49.83
N TYR A 69 -5.33 36.10 -49.87
CA TYR A 69 -6.39 35.22 -50.41
C TYR A 69 -7.06 34.34 -49.35
N ARG A 70 -8.39 34.18 -49.28
CA ARG A 70 -9.55 34.84 -49.91
C ARG A 70 -10.78 34.27 -49.20
N VAL A 71 -11.79 35.11 -49.05
CA VAL A 71 -13.10 34.85 -48.43
C VAL A 71 -13.86 33.74 -49.16
N GLY A 72 -14.54 32.89 -48.40
CA GLY A 72 -15.57 31.95 -48.88
C GLY A 72 -16.50 31.55 -47.75
N ALA A 73 -17.62 32.27 -47.63
CA ALA A 73 -18.76 31.90 -46.78
C ALA A 73 -19.47 30.67 -47.38
N GLY A 74 -19.93 29.75 -46.52
CA GLY A 74 -20.66 28.58 -46.98
C GLY A 74 -21.25 27.75 -45.84
N GLN A 75 -22.53 28.02 -45.58
CA GLN A 75 -23.59 27.08 -45.23
C GLN A 75 -23.43 26.12 -44.04
N ALA A 76 -24.32 26.34 -43.06
CA ALA A 76 -24.78 25.33 -42.13
C ALA A 76 -25.50 24.20 -42.89
N GLN A 77 -25.12 22.96 -42.61
CA GLN A 77 -25.89 21.76 -42.91
C GLN A 77 -26.21 21.05 -41.61
N ASP A 78 -27.51 20.96 -41.34
CA ASP A 78 -28.11 19.97 -40.45
C ASP A 78 -27.71 18.57 -40.88
N SER A 79 -27.34 17.73 -39.91
CA SER A 79 -27.19 16.30 -40.10
C SER A 79 -27.70 15.60 -38.85
N SER A 80 -28.99 15.33 -38.87
CA SER A 80 -29.68 14.35 -38.02
C SER A 80 -29.29 12.94 -38.45
N LEU A 81 -28.50 12.25 -37.61
CA LEU A 81 -28.24 10.82 -37.73
C LEU A 81 -29.14 10.09 -36.73
N GLU A 82 -30.22 9.51 -37.25
CA GLU A 82 -31.01 8.49 -36.55
C GLU A 82 -30.21 7.18 -36.52
N GLU A 83 -29.72 6.80 -35.34
CA GLU A 83 -29.03 5.54 -35.11
C GLU A 83 -30.07 4.44 -34.80
N ASN A 84 -30.46 3.73 -35.85
CA ASN A 84 -31.39 2.62 -35.83
C ASN A 84 -30.68 1.35 -35.32
N THR A 85 -30.62 1.17 -34.00
CA THR A 85 -30.03 -0.03 -33.37
C THR A 85 -31.10 -1.09 -33.12
N SER A 86 -31.19 -2.05 -34.04
CA SER A 86 -31.90 -3.31 -33.82
C SER A 86 -31.14 -4.18 -32.80
N PRO A 87 -31.81 -4.83 -31.83
CA PRO A 87 -31.16 -5.70 -30.86
C PRO A 87 -30.63 -7.00 -31.53
N PRO A 88 -29.53 -7.58 -31.01
CA PRO A 88 -28.96 -8.81 -31.54
C PRO A 88 -29.91 -9.99 -31.32
N LYS A 89 -30.08 -10.78 -32.39
CA LYS A 89 -30.87 -12.01 -32.41
C LYS A 89 -30.18 -13.05 -31.54
N VAL A 90 -30.82 -13.45 -30.43
CA VAL A 90 -30.35 -14.51 -29.55
C VAL A 90 -30.70 -15.85 -30.19
N ASP A 91 -29.69 -16.67 -30.52
CA ASP A 91 -29.93 -18.02 -31.00
C ASP A 91 -30.51 -18.89 -29.87
N PRO A 92 -31.57 -19.67 -30.13
CA PRO A 92 -32.19 -20.51 -29.12
C PRO A 92 -31.24 -21.63 -28.67
N ILE A 93 -30.97 -21.68 -27.36
CA ILE A 93 -30.25 -22.76 -26.69
C ILE A 93 -31.00 -24.07 -26.97
N THR A 94 -30.40 -24.92 -27.79
CA THR A 94 -30.94 -26.24 -28.13
C THR A 94 -30.68 -27.17 -26.97
N ARG A 95 -31.77 -27.71 -26.39
CA ARG A 95 -31.71 -28.72 -25.33
C ARG A 95 -31.14 -30.01 -25.94
N PRO A 96 -30.08 -30.61 -25.38
CA PRO A 96 -29.60 -31.90 -25.88
C PRO A 96 -30.72 -32.93 -25.75
N GLU A 97 -30.96 -33.67 -26.82
CA GLU A 97 -32.05 -34.65 -26.89
C GLU A 97 -31.88 -35.72 -25.82
N HIS A 98 -33.01 -36.12 -25.23
CA HIS A 98 -33.09 -37.18 -24.23
C HIS A 98 -32.65 -38.51 -24.83
N GLY A 99 -31.37 -38.83 -24.66
CA GLY A 99 -30.81 -40.11 -25.09
C GLY A 99 -29.32 -40.29 -24.85
N ALA A 100 -28.66 -39.40 -24.09
CA ALA A 100 -27.28 -39.63 -23.68
C ALA A 100 -27.25 -40.75 -22.63
N THR A 101 -27.08 -41.98 -23.12
CA THR A 101 -26.71 -43.13 -22.30
C THR A 101 -25.52 -42.75 -21.44
N LEU A 102 -25.67 -42.94 -20.13
CA LEU A 102 -24.58 -42.75 -19.18
C LEU A 102 -23.37 -43.59 -19.65
N PRO A 103 -22.15 -43.03 -19.61
CA PRO A 103 -20.95 -43.78 -19.97
C PRO A 103 -20.89 -45.05 -19.13
N SER A 104 -20.49 -46.16 -19.75
CA SER A 104 -20.37 -47.43 -19.05
C SER A 104 -19.29 -47.34 -17.98
N ASP A 105 -19.38 -48.17 -16.93
CA ASP A 105 -18.34 -48.21 -15.88
C ASP A 105 -16.95 -48.54 -16.45
N GLU A 106 -16.89 -49.22 -17.59
CA GLU A 106 -15.66 -49.49 -18.34
C GLU A 106 -15.13 -48.22 -19.03
N ASP A 107 -15.99 -47.41 -19.66
CA ASP A 107 -15.59 -46.10 -20.22
C ASP A 107 -15.12 -45.13 -19.12
N PHE A 108 -15.74 -45.20 -17.94
CA PHE A 108 -15.33 -44.40 -16.78
C PHE A 108 -13.99 -44.87 -16.21
N SER A 109 -13.79 -46.19 -16.12
CA SER A 109 -12.52 -46.77 -15.68
C SER A 109 -11.39 -46.48 -16.66
N ASP A 110 -11.62 -46.61 -17.96
CA ASP A 110 -10.64 -46.28 -19.00
C ASP A 110 -10.34 -44.78 -19.08
N ALA A 111 -11.31 -43.91 -18.80
CA ALA A 111 -11.06 -42.48 -18.63
C ALA A 111 -10.20 -42.15 -17.40
N LEU A 112 -10.22 -42.99 -16.35
CA LEU A 112 -9.40 -42.85 -15.15
C LEU A 112 -7.99 -43.44 -15.32
N THR A 113 -7.84 -44.56 -16.04
CA THR A 113 -6.56 -45.26 -16.23
C THR A 113 -5.77 -44.78 -17.44
N ASN A 114 -6.43 -44.30 -18.50
CA ASN A 114 -5.79 -43.75 -19.70
C ASN A 114 -5.70 -42.22 -19.70
N GLN A 115 -5.84 -41.56 -18.54
CA GLN A 115 -5.34 -40.19 -18.43
C GLN A 115 -3.84 -40.22 -18.73
N PRO A 116 -3.37 -39.58 -19.83
CA PRO A 116 -1.95 -39.41 -20.05
C PRO A 116 -1.41 -38.76 -18.79
N ARG A 117 -0.50 -39.47 -18.09
CA ARG A 117 0.12 -39.03 -16.85
C ARG A 117 0.24 -37.51 -16.90
N LEU A 118 -0.47 -36.81 -16.01
CA LEU A 118 -0.50 -35.35 -15.88
C LEU A 118 0.86 -34.79 -15.43
N ALA A 119 1.97 -35.31 -15.97
CA ALA A 119 3.27 -34.68 -16.02
C ALA A 119 3.26 -33.38 -16.86
N HIS A 120 2.13 -33.03 -17.50
CA HIS A 120 1.93 -31.79 -18.25
C HIS A 120 1.08 -30.74 -17.52
N LEU A 121 0.65 -31.02 -16.28
CA LEU A 121 0.21 -29.99 -15.33
C LEU A 121 1.29 -29.69 -14.28
N ARG A 122 2.58 -29.79 -14.65
CA ARG A 122 3.48 -28.77 -14.11
C ARG A 122 3.01 -27.48 -14.76
N PRO A 123 2.52 -26.48 -14.02
CA PRO A 123 2.41 -25.15 -14.61
C PRO A 123 3.79 -24.89 -15.19
N GLN A 124 3.89 -24.81 -16.52
CA GLN A 124 5.03 -24.18 -17.15
C GLN A 124 5.03 -22.80 -16.53
N THR A 125 5.85 -22.65 -15.49
CA THR A 125 6.09 -21.36 -14.91
C THR A 125 6.77 -20.63 -16.04
N ASP A 126 6.03 -19.77 -16.73
CA ASP A 126 6.53 -18.59 -17.42
C ASP A 126 7.21 -17.73 -16.36
N SER A 127 8.30 -18.26 -15.83
CA SER A 127 9.14 -17.61 -14.90
C SER A 127 9.95 -16.68 -15.78
N LEU A 128 9.74 -15.37 -15.57
CA LEU A 128 10.54 -14.30 -16.19
C LEU A 128 12.06 -14.57 -16.06
N PHE A 129 12.43 -15.44 -15.12
CA PHE A 129 13.75 -16.01 -14.89
C PHE A 129 13.62 -17.54 -14.99
N GLY A 130 14.21 -18.19 -15.99
CA GLY A 130 13.98 -19.62 -16.29
C GLY A 130 14.01 -20.58 -15.08
N PRO A 131 13.55 -21.84 -15.25
CA PRO A 131 13.05 -22.73 -14.19
C PRO A 131 14.02 -23.16 -13.07
N ARG A 132 15.24 -22.61 -12.98
CA ARG A 132 16.29 -23.07 -12.06
C ARG A 132 17.15 -22.00 -11.40
N MET A 133 17.00 -20.73 -11.74
CA MET A 133 17.82 -19.68 -11.12
C MET A 133 16.98 -18.79 -10.21
N PRO A 134 17.38 -18.59 -8.94
CA PRO A 134 16.76 -17.56 -8.14
C PRO A 134 16.91 -16.22 -8.86
N PRO A 135 15.90 -15.34 -8.81
CA PRO A 135 15.97 -13.99 -9.39
C PRO A 135 16.93 -13.06 -8.64
N TRP A 136 17.61 -13.59 -7.60
CA TRP A 136 18.59 -12.88 -6.82
C TRP A 136 19.98 -13.53 -6.91
N SER A 137 21.00 -12.69 -6.94
CA SER A 137 22.41 -13.09 -6.83
C SER A 137 22.98 -12.64 -5.49
N ALA A 138 23.94 -13.39 -4.95
CA ALA A 138 24.69 -12.96 -3.79
C ALA A 138 25.61 -11.79 -4.19
N ILE A 139 25.58 -10.72 -3.40
CA ILE A 139 26.59 -9.66 -3.45
C ILE A 139 27.59 -9.96 -2.33
N PRO A 140 28.89 -10.11 -2.65
CA PRO A 140 29.91 -10.17 -1.61
C PRO A 140 30.03 -8.79 -0.96
N GLU A 141 29.42 -8.62 0.22
CA GLU A 141 29.55 -7.43 1.04
C GLU A 141 30.28 -7.77 2.34
N SER A 142 31.36 -7.03 2.63
CA SER A 142 32.09 -7.14 3.89
C SER A 142 31.83 -5.91 4.74
N TRP A 143 31.23 -6.11 5.91
CA TRP A 143 31.05 -5.04 6.90
C TRP A 143 31.88 -5.38 8.14
N ASN A 144 32.81 -4.48 8.51
CA ASN A 144 33.73 -4.68 9.64
C ASN A 144 34.49 -6.02 9.60
N GLY A 145 34.90 -6.48 8.42
CA GLY A 145 35.61 -7.76 8.24
C GLY A 145 34.71 -9.00 8.31
N HIS A 146 33.44 -8.87 8.71
CA HIS A 146 32.48 -9.97 8.66
C HIS A 146 31.80 -10.02 7.29
N ARG A 147 31.81 -11.22 6.68
CA ARG A 147 31.09 -11.49 5.43
C ARG A 147 29.63 -11.72 5.77
N TYR A 148 28.75 -10.83 5.33
CA TYR A 148 27.32 -11.04 5.38
C TYR A 148 26.83 -11.38 3.97
N LEU A 149 25.93 -12.37 3.87
CA LEU A 149 25.28 -12.69 2.61
C LEU A 149 24.18 -11.66 2.36
N GLN A 150 24.52 -10.62 1.60
CA GLN A 150 23.54 -9.76 0.96
C GLN A 150 23.22 -10.35 -0.42
N PHE A 151 21.98 -10.18 -0.85
CA PHE A 151 21.54 -10.59 -2.18
C PHE A 151 20.90 -9.40 -2.91
N LYS A 152 20.90 -9.45 -4.22
CA LYS A 152 20.27 -8.47 -5.10
C LYS A 152 19.29 -9.15 -5.99
N VAL A 153 18.02 -8.76 -5.92
CA VAL A 153 17.05 -9.08 -6.96
C VAL A 153 17.39 -8.21 -8.17
N HIS A 154 17.64 -8.85 -9.31
CA HIS A 154 17.97 -8.15 -10.55
C HIS A 154 16.80 -7.29 -11.02
N GLN A 155 17.11 -6.30 -11.86
CA GLN A 155 16.04 -5.54 -12.50
C GLN A 155 15.26 -6.45 -13.44
N PHE A 156 13.94 -6.32 -13.48
CA PHE A 156 13.09 -7.06 -14.41
C PHE A 156 11.97 -6.20 -14.98
N PRO A 157 11.60 -6.43 -16.25
CA PRO A 157 10.43 -5.81 -16.85
C PRO A 157 9.15 -6.48 -16.35
N MET A 158 8.06 -5.72 -16.32
CA MET A 158 6.70 -6.22 -16.13
C MET A 158 5.86 -5.92 -17.39
N GLU A 159 4.66 -6.52 -17.44
CA GLU A 159 3.71 -6.34 -18.56
C GLU A 159 3.28 -4.88 -18.76
N ASP A 160 3.39 -4.04 -17.73
CA ASP A 160 3.15 -2.59 -17.78
C ASP A 160 4.28 -1.79 -18.49
N GLY A 161 5.32 -2.47 -18.97
CA GLY A 161 6.49 -1.87 -19.61
C GLY A 161 7.48 -1.21 -18.64
N ARG A 162 7.20 -1.20 -17.33
CA ARG A 162 8.10 -0.64 -16.32
C ARG A 162 9.17 -1.65 -15.95
N ALA A 163 10.37 -1.13 -15.73
CA ALA A 163 11.48 -1.91 -15.20
C ALA A 163 11.55 -1.72 -13.67
N TYR A 164 11.40 -2.83 -12.94
CA TYR A 164 11.36 -2.86 -11.48
C TYR A 164 12.70 -3.34 -10.91
N GLY A 165 13.12 -2.74 -9.80
CA GLY A 165 14.40 -3.04 -9.16
C GLY A 165 15.58 -2.23 -9.72
N PRO A 166 16.82 -2.61 -9.38
CA PRO A 166 17.18 -3.75 -8.54
C PRO A 166 16.81 -3.54 -7.06
N TYR A 167 16.54 -4.63 -6.35
CA TYR A 167 16.22 -4.60 -4.93
C TYR A 167 17.29 -5.28 -4.08
N LYS A 168 17.58 -4.73 -2.91
CA LYS A 168 18.41 -5.37 -1.90
C LYS A 168 17.57 -6.37 -1.10
N VAL A 169 18.08 -7.57 -0.86
CA VAL A 169 17.45 -8.58 0.02
C VAL A 169 18.52 -9.23 0.88
N GLY A 170 18.17 -9.72 2.07
CA GLY A 170 19.12 -10.36 2.98
C GLY A 170 19.46 -9.53 4.22
N VAL A 171 20.54 -9.94 4.91
CA VAL A 171 20.90 -9.44 6.25
C VAL A 171 21.15 -7.93 6.23
N GLY A 172 20.70 -7.24 7.28
CA GLY A 172 20.88 -5.78 7.43
C GLY A 172 19.76 -4.92 6.83
N HIS A 173 18.82 -5.50 6.08
CA HIS A 173 17.69 -4.78 5.48
C HIS A 173 16.41 -5.07 6.25
N TYR A 174 16.11 -4.26 7.27
CA TYR A 174 14.94 -4.42 8.12
C TYR A 174 13.80 -3.45 7.83
N THR A 175 14.04 -2.47 6.96
CA THR A 175 13.11 -1.40 6.57
C THR A 175 12.68 -1.53 5.11
N PHE A 176 11.60 -0.85 4.73
CA PHE A 176 11.16 -0.75 3.33
C PHE A 176 12.19 0.01 2.49
N GLN A 177 12.43 -0.44 1.26
CA GLN A 177 13.17 0.34 0.28
C GLN A 177 12.21 1.29 -0.43
N ASN A 178 12.57 2.57 -0.57
CA ASN A 178 11.80 3.58 -1.30
C ASN A 178 11.86 3.34 -2.82
N LYS A 179 11.39 2.18 -3.25
CA LYS A 179 11.28 1.73 -4.63
C LYS A 179 9.92 1.07 -4.80
N PRO A 180 9.19 1.35 -5.90
CA PRO A 180 7.92 0.71 -6.14
C PRO A 180 8.15 -0.76 -6.46
N TYR A 181 7.15 -1.62 -6.23
CA TYR A 181 7.20 -3.02 -6.67
C TYR A 181 5.87 -3.48 -7.28
N PRO A 182 5.90 -4.46 -8.20
CA PRO A 182 4.67 -4.98 -8.78
C PRO A 182 3.95 -5.86 -7.75
N LEU A 183 2.64 -5.66 -7.60
CA LEU A 183 1.86 -6.30 -6.53
C LEU A 183 1.81 -7.82 -6.65
N ASP A 184 1.79 -8.36 -7.87
CA ASP A 184 1.74 -9.79 -8.16
C ASP A 184 3.12 -10.36 -8.51
N ILE A 185 4.07 -10.20 -7.58
CA ILE A 185 5.42 -10.73 -7.76
C ILE A 185 5.49 -12.20 -7.36
N LYS A 186 5.94 -13.04 -8.30
CA LYS A 186 6.01 -14.50 -8.11
C LYS A 186 6.87 -14.94 -6.92
N PHE A 187 7.81 -14.10 -6.47
CA PHE A 187 8.71 -14.43 -5.36
C PHE A 187 8.05 -14.37 -3.99
N PHE A 188 6.90 -13.69 -3.83
CA PHE A 188 6.15 -13.67 -2.58
C PHE A 188 5.00 -14.70 -2.53
N ARG A 189 4.97 -15.68 -3.46
CA ARG A 189 3.88 -16.68 -3.54
C ARG A 189 3.63 -17.42 -2.23
N ALA A 190 4.66 -17.90 -1.53
CA ALA A 190 4.48 -18.48 -0.20
C ALA A 190 3.91 -17.51 0.84
N SER A 191 4.13 -16.21 0.68
CA SER A 191 3.54 -15.19 1.56
C SER A 191 2.07 -14.91 1.23
N TYR A 192 1.61 -15.23 0.02
CA TYR A 192 0.19 -15.11 -0.36
C TYR A 192 -0.64 -16.30 0.17
N GLN A 193 -0.08 -17.51 0.15
CA GLN A 193 -0.79 -18.78 0.35
C GLN A 193 -0.67 -19.34 1.79
N PHE A 194 -0.72 -18.48 2.80
CA PHE A 194 -0.73 -18.95 4.19
C PHE A 194 -2.09 -19.58 4.54
N GLY A 195 -2.22 -20.91 4.40
CA GLY A 195 -3.29 -21.71 5.00
C GLY A 195 -4.73 -21.19 4.84
N PRO A 196 -5.68 -21.67 5.66
CA PRO A 196 -7.04 -21.15 5.74
C PRO A 196 -7.06 -19.88 6.61
N LEU A 197 -6.46 -18.78 6.12
CA LEU A 197 -6.54 -17.49 6.79
C LEU A 197 -7.82 -16.75 6.40
N GLN A 198 -8.70 -16.50 7.37
CA GLN A 198 -9.94 -15.78 7.14
C GLN A 198 -9.82 -14.32 7.59
N PRO A 199 -10.06 -13.32 6.72
CA PRO A 199 -10.10 -11.92 7.12
C PRO A 199 -11.08 -11.68 8.28
N THR A 200 -10.69 -10.85 9.23
CA THR A 200 -11.53 -10.42 10.36
C THR A 200 -11.25 -8.96 10.70
N SER A 201 -12.11 -8.36 11.51
CA SER A 201 -11.92 -6.98 11.96
C SER A 201 -10.87 -6.94 13.07
N PHE A 202 -9.77 -6.20 12.86
CA PHE A 202 -8.75 -6.01 13.91
C PHE A 202 -9.32 -5.35 15.17
N GLU A 203 -10.36 -4.53 15.02
CA GLU A 203 -11.03 -3.87 16.15
C GLU A 203 -11.77 -4.83 17.10
N ARG A 204 -11.83 -6.14 16.83
CA ARG A 204 -12.47 -7.15 17.70
C ARG A 204 -11.55 -7.71 18.78
N TYR A 205 -10.24 -7.43 18.72
CA TYR A 205 -9.25 -8.07 19.57
C TYR A 205 -8.43 -7.07 20.39
N ASP A 206 -8.00 -7.51 21.57
CA ASP A 206 -6.98 -6.81 22.34
C ASP A 206 -5.58 -7.12 21.82
N TRP A 207 -4.97 -6.17 21.12
CA TRP A 207 -3.60 -6.35 20.64
C TRP A 207 -2.53 -5.95 21.66
N THR A 208 -2.91 -5.32 22.79
CA THR A 208 -1.95 -4.75 23.75
C THR A 208 -1.28 -5.80 24.63
N GLY A 209 -1.93 -6.96 24.83
CA GLY A 209 -1.41 -8.09 25.57
C GLY A 209 -0.97 -9.29 24.70
N MET A 210 -1.08 -9.19 23.38
CA MET A 210 -0.73 -10.29 22.48
C MET A 210 0.78 -10.37 22.23
N ASP A 211 1.30 -11.59 22.18
CA ASP A 211 2.68 -11.82 21.78
C ASP A 211 2.87 -11.46 20.29
N LEU A 212 3.66 -10.42 20.03
CA LEU A 212 3.96 -9.96 18.68
C LEU A 212 4.80 -10.96 17.87
N THR A 213 5.43 -11.95 18.52
CA THR A 213 6.30 -12.93 17.86
C THR A 213 5.56 -13.86 16.91
N ASP A 214 4.41 -14.33 17.37
CA ASP A 214 3.67 -15.44 16.74
C ASP A 214 2.41 -14.92 16.04
N ASN A 215 1.96 -13.73 16.45
CA ASN A 215 0.76 -13.09 15.93
C ASN A 215 1.04 -12.10 14.79
N SER A 216 2.25 -12.05 14.25
CA SER A 216 2.59 -11.21 13.09
C SER A 216 3.02 -12.05 11.88
N ILE A 217 2.32 -11.86 10.76
CA ILE A 217 2.65 -12.48 9.48
C ILE A 217 2.83 -11.41 8.40
N PHE A 218 3.51 -11.75 7.32
CA PHE A 218 3.63 -10.91 6.14
C PHE A 218 2.78 -11.55 5.03
N ARG A 219 1.79 -10.82 4.53
CA ARG A 219 0.83 -11.31 3.52
C ARG A 219 0.49 -10.17 2.54
N PRO A 220 1.36 -9.89 1.56
CA PRO A 220 1.11 -8.86 0.55
C PRO A 220 0.06 -9.30 -0.49
N ASP A 221 -1.17 -9.59 -0.07
CA ASP A 221 -2.27 -10.06 -0.92
C ASP A 221 -2.47 -9.13 -2.15
N PRO A 222 -2.11 -9.56 -3.38
CA PRO A 222 -2.04 -8.66 -4.54
C PRO A 222 -3.37 -8.01 -4.89
N GLU A 223 -4.47 -8.75 -4.72
CA GLU A 223 -5.81 -8.24 -5.02
C GLU A 223 -6.26 -7.23 -3.97
N LEU A 224 -6.02 -7.52 -2.69
CA LEU A 224 -6.29 -6.56 -1.63
C LEU A 224 -5.46 -5.28 -1.80
N LEU A 225 -4.16 -5.41 -2.08
CA LEU A 225 -3.27 -4.28 -2.29
C LEU A 225 -3.75 -3.41 -3.45
N ARG A 226 -4.16 -4.03 -4.57
CA ARG A 226 -4.72 -3.34 -5.74
C ARG A 226 -5.98 -2.56 -5.38
N ARG A 227 -6.90 -3.18 -4.64
CA ARG A 227 -8.14 -2.53 -4.17
C ARG A 227 -7.85 -1.34 -3.25
N VAL A 228 -6.91 -1.46 -2.31
CA VAL A 228 -6.45 -0.35 -1.46
C VAL A 228 -5.87 0.77 -2.33
N GLN A 229 -4.96 0.45 -3.26
CA GLN A 229 -4.31 1.44 -4.12
C GLN A 229 -5.31 2.16 -5.03
N GLN A 230 -6.27 1.44 -5.62
CA GLN A 230 -7.34 2.02 -6.43
C GLN A 230 -8.26 2.91 -5.59
N ARG A 231 -8.64 2.47 -4.39
CA ARG A 231 -9.51 3.24 -3.49
C ARG A 231 -8.86 4.55 -3.06
N ILE A 232 -7.59 4.51 -2.65
CA ILE A 232 -6.83 5.70 -2.28
C ILE A 232 -6.60 6.58 -3.51
N GLY A 233 -6.03 6.02 -4.58
CA GLY A 233 -5.64 6.76 -5.76
C GLY A 233 -6.82 7.43 -6.46
N GLY A 234 -7.94 6.73 -6.58
CA GLY A 234 -9.18 7.28 -7.14
C GLY A 234 -9.72 8.45 -6.32
N SER A 235 -9.75 8.29 -4.99
CA SER A 235 -10.19 9.35 -4.07
C SER A 235 -9.33 10.62 -4.20
N LEU A 236 -8.01 10.46 -4.11
CA LEU A 236 -7.10 11.60 -4.14
C LEU A 236 -7.13 12.32 -5.50
N ARG A 237 -7.17 11.57 -6.61
CA ARG A 237 -7.26 12.15 -7.96
C ARG A 237 -8.58 12.88 -8.19
N PHE A 238 -9.70 12.39 -7.65
CA PHE A 238 -10.98 13.08 -7.72
C PHE A 238 -10.90 14.47 -7.06
N HIS A 239 -10.09 14.61 -6.01
CA HIS A 239 -9.79 15.88 -5.33
C HIS A 239 -8.62 16.65 -5.97
N GLY A 240 -8.29 16.38 -7.23
CA GLY A 240 -7.28 17.10 -8.00
C GLY A 240 -5.82 16.81 -7.61
N TRP A 241 -5.59 15.82 -6.75
CA TRP A 241 -4.22 15.45 -6.38
C TRP A 241 -3.58 14.59 -7.48
N MET A 242 -2.30 14.88 -7.76
CA MET A 242 -1.47 14.12 -8.69
C MET A 242 -0.33 13.44 -7.93
N PRO A 243 -0.06 12.14 -8.17
CA PRO A 243 1.08 11.46 -7.58
C PRO A 243 2.41 12.19 -7.86
N GLU A 244 3.14 12.52 -6.80
CA GLU A 244 4.50 13.07 -6.88
C GLU A 244 5.55 12.01 -6.51
N PRO A 245 6.80 12.12 -7.01
CA PRO A 245 7.89 11.28 -6.53
C PRO A 245 8.19 11.56 -5.06
N VAL A 246 8.46 10.50 -4.29
CA VAL A 246 8.76 10.60 -2.85
C VAL A 246 10.16 11.18 -2.58
N ASP A 247 11.09 11.04 -3.51
CA ASP A 247 12.44 11.63 -3.41
C ASP A 247 12.91 12.12 -4.79
N THR A 248 14.04 12.82 -4.86
CA THR A 248 14.64 13.25 -6.13
C THR A 248 15.46 12.15 -6.82
N VAL A 249 15.65 11.02 -6.15
CA VAL A 249 16.48 9.91 -6.65
C VAL A 249 15.73 9.12 -7.72
N ALA A 250 16.40 8.83 -8.83
CA ALA A 250 15.84 8.03 -9.91
C ALA A 250 15.41 6.63 -9.43
N GLY A 251 14.22 6.19 -9.85
CA GLY A 251 13.64 4.90 -9.45
C GLY A 251 12.99 4.90 -8.05
N THR A 252 12.82 6.07 -7.44
CA THR A 252 11.98 6.24 -6.24
C THR A 252 10.53 5.83 -6.52
N ALA A 253 9.83 5.40 -5.47
CA ALA A 253 8.39 5.24 -5.56
C ALA A 253 7.70 6.61 -5.72
N MET A 254 6.58 6.59 -6.45
CA MET A 254 5.60 7.68 -6.45
C MET A 254 4.70 7.56 -5.22
N GLN A 255 4.12 8.66 -4.78
CA GLN A 255 3.06 8.64 -3.78
C GLN A 255 1.90 7.73 -4.25
N GLY A 256 1.37 6.91 -3.34
CA GLY A 256 0.35 5.90 -3.63
C GLY A 256 0.89 4.59 -4.22
N GLU A 257 2.20 4.43 -4.40
CA GLU A 257 2.82 3.15 -4.77
C GLU A 257 3.35 2.40 -3.54
N TYR A 258 3.17 1.08 -3.52
CA TYR A 258 3.71 0.26 -2.46
C TYR A 258 5.24 0.12 -2.58
N LEU A 259 5.90 0.20 -1.43
CA LEU A 259 7.35 0.10 -1.30
C LEU A 259 7.82 -1.35 -1.22
N TRP A 260 9.01 -1.62 -1.78
CA TRP A 260 9.63 -2.94 -1.68
C TRP A 260 9.89 -3.32 -0.20
N PRO A 261 9.34 -4.45 0.27
CA PRO A 261 9.42 -4.84 1.68
C PRO A 261 10.81 -5.43 2.03
N PRO A 262 11.25 -5.31 3.30
CA PRO A 262 12.45 -6.00 3.77
C PRO A 262 12.26 -7.51 3.66
N SER A 263 13.08 -8.12 2.80
CA SER A 263 12.90 -9.49 2.36
C SER A 263 14.21 -10.26 2.46
N HIS A 264 14.10 -11.56 2.70
CA HIS A 264 15.21 -12.51 2.75
C HIS A 264 14.85 -13.73 1.89
N PRO A 265 15.84 -14.35 1.23
CA PRO A 265 15.65 -15.64 0.59
C PRO A 265 15.11 -16.67 1.59
N HIS A 266 14.10 -17.42 1.19
CA HIS A 266 13.62 -18.57 1.95
C HIS A 266 14.71 -19.66 1.94
N PRO A 267 15.02 -20.30 3.08
CA PRO A 267 16.15 -21.24 3.18
C PRO A 267 16.02 -22.48 2.27
N TYR A 268 14.79 -22.86 1.93
CA TYR A 268 14.50 -24.10 1.19
C TYR A 268 13.70 -23.90 -0.11
N ARG A 269 13.37 -22.67 -0.48
CA ARG A 269 12.49 -22.37 -1.62
C ARG A 269 13.00 -21.17 -2.38
N PHE A 270 12.74 -21.11 -3.68
CA PHE A 270 13.02 -19.94 -4.51
C PHE A 270 11.94 -18.85 -4.30
N GLU A 271 11.74 -18.49 -3.03
CA GLU A 271 10.79 -17.48 -2.60
C GLU A 271 11.46 -16.49 -1.64
N LEU A 272 10.86 -15.31 -1.52
CA LEU A 272 11.24 -14.29 -0.57
C LEU A 272 10.26 -14.30 0.61
N GLN A 273 10.79 -14.06 1.79
CA GLN A 273 10.03 -13.94 3.02
C GLN A 273 10.52 -12.77 3.86
N MET A 274 9.65 -12.24 4.72
CA MET A 274 10.03 -11.22 5.67
C MET A 274 10.54 -11.84 6.97
N SER A 275 11.63 -11.31 7.53
CA SER A 275 12.16 -11.80 8.80
C SER A 275 11.17 -11.54 9.94
N GLN A 276 11.18 -12.39 10.97
CA GLN A 276 10.36 -12.18 12.17
C GLN A 276 10.67 -10.82 12.84
N ARG A 277 11.94 -10.38 12.80
CA ARG A 277 12.36 -9.08 13.34
C ARG A 277 11.66 -7.93 12.63
N SER A 278 11.64 -7.93 11.30
CA SER A 278 10.94 -6.89 10.52
C SER A 278 9.43 -6.90 10.79
N ARG A 279 8.81 -8.09 10.81
CA ARG A 279 7.37 -8.23 11.13
C ARG A 279 7.02 -7.64 12.50
N LYS A 280 7.80 -7.97 13.53
CA LYS A 280 7.65 -7.39 14.88
C LYS A 280 7.82 -5.88 14.90
N LEU A 281 8.83 -5.36 14.17
CA LEU A 281 9.09 -3.93 14.07
C LEU A 281 7.86 -3.20 13.51
N PHE A 282 7.32 -3.65 12.38
CA PHE A 282 6.18 -3.00 11.74
C PHE A 282 4.90 -3.13 12.55
N LEU A 283 4.64 -4.31 13.14
CA LEU A 283 3.48 -4.48 14.01
C LEU A 283 3.60 -3.61 15.27
N GLY A 284 4.77 -3.57 15.90
CA GLY A 284 5.02 -2.70 17.07
C GLY A 284 4.78 -1.23 16.77
N GLY A 285 5.21 -0.75 15.59
CA GLY A 285 4.91 0.59 15.11
C GLY A 285 3.41 0.85 14.96
N ALA A 286 2.71 -0.05 14.27
CA ALA A 286 1.26 0.07 14.07
C ALA A 286 0.48 0.05 15.40
N LEU A 287 0.85 -0.81 16.35
CA LEU A 287 0.19 -0.89 17.65
C LEU A 287 0.51 0.32 18.54
N THR A 288 1.73 0.87 18.44
CA THR A 288 2.08 2.12 19.12
C THR A 288 1.16 3.24 18.65
N GLU A 289 0.98 3.40 17.34
CA GLU A 289 0.09 4.44 16.80
C GLU A 289 -1.40 4.16 17.06
N LEU A 290 -1.81 2.88 17.12
CA LEU A 290 -3.19 2.50 17.46
C LEU A 290 -3.55 2.77 18.92
N THR A 291 -2.59 2.64 19.84
CA THR A 291 -2.79 2.84 21.28
C THR A 291 -2.50 4.27 21.74
N ARG A 292 -1.85 5.06 20.89
CA ARG A 292 -1.57 6.46 21.15
C ARG A 292 -2.87 7.22 21.39
N ARG A 293 -2.98 7.86 22.56
CA ARG A 293 -4.13 8.72 22.87
C ARG A 293 -4.08 9.93 21.93
N PRO A 294 -5.13 10.19 21.13
CA PRO A 294 -5.14 11.36 20.27
C PRO A 294 -5.34 12.59 21.16
N GLU A 295 -4.28 13.38 21.37
CA GLU A 295 -4.41 14.70 22.01
C GLU A 295 -5.19 15.69 21.14
N SER A 296 -5.22 15.47 19.82
CA SER A 296 -5.96 16.31 18.87
C SER A 296 -6.36 15.60 17.58
N TRP A 297 -5.58 14.61 17.11
CA TRP A 297 -5.83 13.93 15.84
C TRP A 297 -5.60 12.42 15.93
N PRO A 298 -6.46 11.59 15.30
CA PRO A 298 -6.21 10.15 15.15
C PRO A 298 -4.90 9.87 14.44
N THR A 299 -4.23 8.78 14.81
CA THR A 299 -2.97 8.28 14.19
C THR A 299 -3.10 6.89 13.60
N ALA A 300 -4.25 6.27 13.83
CA ALA A 300 -4.65 5.00 13.27
C ALA A 300 -6.06 5.13 12.69
N TRP A 301 -6.26 4.54 11.52
CA TRP A 301 -7.52 4.58 10.80
C TRP A 301 -7.92 3.18 10.34
N THR A 302 -9.21 2.94 10.30
CA THR A 302 -9.83 1.76 9.70
C THR A 302 -10.27 2.13 8.30
N MET A 303 -9.66 1.54 7.28
CA MET A 303 -10.16 1.55 5.91
C MET A 303 -11.14 0.40 5.72
N ILE A 304 -12.29 0.71 5.14
CA ILE A 304 -13.33 -0.26 4.83
C ILE A 304 -13.34 -0.52 3.33
N LEU A 305 -13.11 -1.78 2.95
CA LEU A 305 -13.16 -2.22 1.56
C LEU A 305 -14.43 -3.04 1.37
N PRO A 306 -15.35 -2.60 0.48
CA PRO A 306 -16.64 -3.25 0.30
C PRO A 306 -16.44 -4.68 -0.23
N ALA A 307 -17.35 -5.58 0.14
CA ALA A 307 -17.39 -6.95 -0.37
C ALA A 307 -17.32 -6.97 -1.92
N THR A 308 -16.58 -7.94 -2.46
CA THR A 308 -16.61 -8.30 -3.88
C THR A 308 -17.30 -9.64 -4.04
N GLU A 309 -17.60 -10.06 -5.27
CA GLU A 309 -18.28 -11.34 -5.51
C GLU A 309 -17.53 -12.50 -4.83
N GLY A 310 -18.18 -13.15 -3.85
CA GLY A 310 -17.60 -14.24 -3.07
C GLY A 310 -16.67 -13.84 -1.91
N GLU A 311 -16.41 -12.56 -1.66
CA GLU A 311 -15.56 -12.07 -0.57
C GLU A 311 -16.32 -11.19 0.43
N ALA A 312 -16.03 -11.34 1.72
CA ALA A 312 -16.58 -10.46 2.75
C ALA A 312 -15.98 -9.04 2.70
N GLU A 313 -16.63 -8.10 3.38
CA GLU A 313 -16.03 -6.80 3.71
C GLU A 313 -14.67 -7.00 4.38
N ARG A 314 -13.64 -6.29 3.91
CA ARG A 314 -12.30 -6.33 4.50
C ARG A 314 -11.99 -5.01 5.21
N ARG A 315 -11.31 -5.11 6.34
CA ARG A 315 -10.94 -3.97 7.18
C ARG A 315 -9.44 -3.89 7.33
N VAL A 316 -8.87 -2.81 6.82
CA VAL A 316 -7.43 -2.58 6.82
C VAL A 316 -7.11 -1.49 7.84
N LEU A 317 -6.24 -1.82 8.79
CA LEU A 317 -5.62 -0.86 9.69
C LEU A 317 -4.58 -0.07 8.92
N MET A 318 -4.77 1.25 8.86
CA MET A 318 -3.82 2.22 8.32
C MET A 318 -3.19 2.98 9.47
N THR A 319 -1.86 3.03 9.52
CA THR A 319 -1.12 3.75 10.56
C THR A 319 -0.06 4.63 9.93
N ASN A 320 -0.02 5.89 10.35
CA ASN A 320 0.99 6.86 9.94
C ASN A 320 2.20 6.70 10.86
N VAL A 321 3.37 6.36 10.32
CA VAL A 321 4.57 6.10 11.12
C VAL A 321 5.75 6.93 10.61
N PRO A 322 6.73 7.27 11.49
CA PRO A 322 7.91 8.04 11.08
C PRO A 322 8.75 7.31 10.03
N PRO A 323 8.92 7.83 8.79
CA PRO A 323 9.56 7.11 7.70
C PRO A 323 11.01 6.71 8.00
N GLU A 324 11.76 7.49 8.79
CA GLU A 324 13.14 7.21 9.16
C GLU A 324 13.33 5.89 9.94
N ALA A 325 12.28 5.42 10.64
CA ALA A 325 12.34 4.17 11.41
C ALA A 325 11.92 2.94 10.58
N TYR A 326 11.21 3.14 9.46
CA TYR A 326 10.54 2.06 8.72
C TYR A 326 10.90 2.00 7.24
N THR A 327 11.63 2.97 6.71
CA THR A 327 12.09 3.04 5.31
C THR A 327 13.61 3.24 5.23
N ASP A 328 14.18 3.23 4.03
CA ASP A 328 15.57 3.59 3.77
C ASP A 328 15.79 5.09 3.55
N LEU A 329 14.75 5.92 3.72
CA LEU A 329 14.88 7.37 3.71
C LEU A 329 15.52 7.86 5.00
N SER A 330 16.55 8.70 4.86
CA SER A 330 17.25 9.32 5.99
C SER A 330 16.44 10.40 6.70
N ARG A 331 15.39 10.92 6.06
CA ARG A 331 14.55 11.99 6.58
C ARG A 331 13.13 11.92 6.05
N SER A 332 12.20 12.41 6.86
CA SER A 332 10.82 12.64 6.45
C SER A 332 10.72 13.62 5.26
N ASN A 333 9.83 13.30 4.30
CA ASN A 333 9.47 14.22 3.22
C ASN A 333 8.45 15.25 3.73
N ARG A 334 8.58 16.51 3.31
CA ARG A 334 7.64 17.58 3.67
C ARG A 334 6.26 17.43 3.02
N ARG A 335 6.16 16.70 1.91
CA ARG A 335 4.96 16.54 1.07
C ARG A 335 4.26 15.20 1.25
N SER A 336 4.89 14.21 1.88
CA SER A 336 4.30 12.90 2.11
C SER A 336 4.55 12.37 3.52
N ASP A 337 3.65 11.48 3.93
CA ASP A 337 3.76 10.64 5.12
C ASP A 337 3.92 9.17 4.72
N PHE A 338 4.60 8.38 5.54
CA PHE A 338 4.68 6.94 5.35
C PHE A 338 3.58 6.22 6.12
N TRP A 339 2.88 5.33 5.43
CA TRP A 339 1.73 4.61 5.95
C TRP A 339 1.96 3.11 5.89
N LEU A 340 1.69 2.43 7.00
CA LEU A 340 1.66 0.96 7.09
C LEU A 340 0.23 0.45 7.03
N PHE A 341 0.04 -0.68 6.33
CA PHE A 341 -1.25 -1.33 6.11
C PHE A 341 -1.23 -2.73 6.71
N HIS A 342 -2.14 -2.99 7.63
CA HIS A 342 -2.30 -4.29 8.25
C HIS A 342 -3.75 -4.78 8.14
N GLU A 343 -3.94 -6.09 8.10
CA GLU A 343 -5.24 -6.72 8.21
C GLU A 343 -5.20 -7.76 9.34
N ALA A 344 -6.28 -7.88 10.11
CA ALA A 344 -6.41 -9.00 11.04
C ALA A 344 -6.99 -10.23 10.32
N VAL A 345 -6.44 -11.39 10.62
CA VAL A 345 -6.86 -12.67 10.05
C VAL A 345 -7.00 -13.72 11.15
N LEU A 346 -7.91 -14.67 10.97
CA LEU A 346 -8.04 -15.85 11.80
C LEU A 346 -7.25 -17.01 11.17
N ASP A 347 -6.36 -17.61 11.95
CA ASP A 347 -5.60 -18.78 11.51
C ASP A 347 -6.34 -20.08 11.84
N GLY A 348 -7.07 -20.60 10.86
CA GLY A 348 -7.83 -21.85 11.01
C GLY A 348 -6.99 -23.07 11.34
N ARG A 349 -5.66 -23.05 11.09
CA ARG A 349 -4.76 -24.15 11.50
C ARG A 349 -4.38 -24.07 12.97
N ASN A 350 -4.44 -22.88 13.56
CA ASN A 350 -4.04 -22.59 14.93
C ASN A 350 -5.25 -22.17 15.76
N SER A 351 -6.31 -22.99 15.75
CA SER A 351 -7.51 -22.77 16.56
C SER A 351 -8.18 -21.41 16.36
N ASN A 352 -8.15 -20.87 15.13
CA ASN A 352 -8.63 -19.52 14.82
C ASN A 352 -7.95 -18.44 15.67
N LEU A 353 -6.65 -18.58 15.96
CA LEU A 353 -5.86 -17.56 16.62
C LEU A 353 -5.80 -16.30 15.74
N PRO A 354 -6.16 -15.11 16.25
CA PRO A 354 -6.07 -13.87 15.50
C PRO A 354 -4.61 -13.48 15.28
N ARG A 355 -4.28 -13.11 14.05
CA ARG A 355 -2.96 -12.62 13.65
C ARG A 355 -3.10 -11.31 12.91
N MET A 356 -2.11 -10.43 13.04
CA MET A 356 -1.95 -9.25 12.21
C MET A 356 -1.06 -9.57 11.02
N ALA A 357 -1.62 -9.41 9.84
CA ALA A 357 -0.95 -9.54 8.57
C ALA A 357 -0.49 -8.17 8.08
N LEU A 358 0.82 -7.95 7.97
CA LEU A 358 1.36 -6.80 7.25
C LEU A 358 1.13 -6.99 5.76
N LEU A 359 0.42 -6.05 5.15
CA LEU A 359 0.12 -6.03 3.72
C LEU A 359 1.23 -5.32 2.95
N GLY A 360 1.66 -4.16 3.44
CA GLY A 360 2.68 -3.34 2.81
C GLY A 360 2.78 -1.95 3.44
N GLY A 361 3.57 -1.08 2.81
CA GLY A 361 3.66 0.33 3.15
C GLY A 361 3.73 1.20 1.90
N MET A 362 3.18 2.40 1.97
CA MET A 362 3.22 3.39 0.88
C MET A 362 3.36 4.80 1.43
N PHE A 363 3.88 5.70 0.61
CA PHE A 363 3.82 7.13 0.91
C PHE A 363 2.51 7.72 0.41
N LEU A 364 1.82 8.48 1.25
CA LEU A 364 0.63 9.25 0.88
C LEU A 364 0.92 10.75 1.02
N PRO A 365 0.25 11.63 0.25
CA PRO A 365 0.44 13.06 0.43
C PRO A 365 0.01 13.51 1.83
N LYS A 366 0.62 14.58 2.34
CA LYS A 366 0.19 15.21 3.60
C LYS A 366 -1.30 15.55 3.53
N GLY A 367 -2.04 15.20 4.57
CA GLY A 367 -3.49 15.43 4.62
C GLY A 367 -4.34 14.42 3.83
N ALA A 368 -3.75 13.36 3.25
CA ALA A 368 -4.51 12.30 2.59
C ALA A 368 -5.62 11.72 3.47
N SER A 369 -5.37 11.58 4.78
CA SER A 369 -6.35 11.11 5.76
C SER A 369 -7.61 11.96 5.78
N ASN A 370 -7.50 13.28 5.62
CA ASN A 370 -8.64 14.19 5.67
C ASN A 370 -9.55 13.98 4.46
N ILE A 371 -8.95 13.84 3.27
CA ILE A 371 -9.69 13.56 2.03
C ILE A 371 -10.37 12.19 2.13
N LEU A 372 -9.60 11.15 2.50
CA LEU A 372 -10.13 9.79 2.61
C LEU A 372 -11.24 9.66 3.66
N GLN A 373 -11.14 10.43 4.74
CA GLN A 373 -12.17 10.47 5.79
C GLN A 373 -13.42 11.23 5.34
N HIS A 374 -13.25 12.36 4.65
CA HIS A 374 -14.35 13.12 4.06
C HIS A 374 -15.18 12.26 3.10
N GLU A 375 -14.51 11.44 2.28
CA GLU A 375 -15.16 10.48 1.37
C GLU A 375 -15.74 9.24 2.08
N GLY A 376 -15.58 9.12 3.40
CA GLY A 376 -16.05 7.97 4.17
C GLY A 376 -15.30 6.66 3.89
N PHE A 377 -14.12 6.72 3.27
CA PHE A 377 -13.32 5.53 2.93
C PHE A 377 -12.51 5.03 4.12
N ILE A 378 -12.15 5.95 5.01
CA ILE A 378 -11.51 5.65 6.28
C ILE A 378 -12.26 6.31 7.42
N ARG A 379 -12.13 5.74 8.61
CA ARG A 379 -12.56 6.35 9.87
C ARG A 379 -11.49 6.15 10.94
N PRO A 380 -11.48 6.93 12.04
CA PRO A 380 -10.58 6.66 13.15
C PRO A 380 -10.72 5.20 13.60
N ALA A 381 -9.59 4.53 13.81
CA ALA A 381 -9.57 3.16 14.30
C ALA A 381 -10.04 3.14 15.76
N VAL A 382 -10.93 2.20 16.09
CA VAL A 382 -11.44 2.07 17.45
C VAL A 382 -10.70 0.94 18.16
N ASN A 383 -9.94 1.30 19.20
CA ASN A 383 -9.51 0.33 20.19
C ASN A 383 -10.55 0.29 21.32
N HIS A 384 -11.38 -0.75 21.32
CA HIS A 384 -12.51 -0.90 22.26
C HIS A 384 -12.07 -0.95 23.74
N LEU A 385 -10.77 -1.13 24.02
CA LEU A 385 -10.24 -1.28 25.38
C LEU A 385 -9.67 0.00 25.99
N LEU A 386 -9.39 1.04 25.19
CA LEU A 386 -9.05 2.36 25.73
C LEU A 386 -10.22 3.00 26.51
N ARG A 387 -11.43 2.44 26.40
CA ARG A 387 -12.62 2.90 27.13
C ARG A 387 -12.70 2.37 28.58
N TYR A 388 -11.95 1.34 28.96
CA TYR A 388 -12.11 0.68 30.27
C TYR A 388 -11.12 1.10 31.37
N HIS A 389 -10.22 2.05 31.11
CA HIS A 389 -9.27 2.56 32.12
C HIS A 389 -9.44 4.06 32.45
N VAL A 390 -10.66 4.58 32.28
CA VAL A 390 -11.07 5.86 32.86
C VAL A 390 -12.24 5.58 33.80
N ALA A 391 -11.93 5.10 34.99
CA ALA A 391 -12.81 5.11 36.16
C ALA A 391 -11.98 5.56 37.35
#